data_AF-A0A4Q5UNP9-F1
#
_entry.id   AF-A0A4Q5UNP9-F1
#
_cell.length_a   1.000
_cell.length_b   1.000
_cell.length_c   1.000
_cell.angle_alpha   90.00
_cell.angle_beta   90.00
_cell.angle_gamma   90.00
#
_symmetry.space_group_name_H-M   'P 1'
#
loop_
_entity.id
_entity.type
_entity.pdbx_description
1 polymer ?
#
loop_
_entity_poly.entity_id
_entity_poly.type
_entity_poly.pdbx_seq_one_letter_code
_entity_poly.pdbx_strand_id
1 'polypeptide(L)'
;MKVTSYPGYPFPLGANWDGQGVNFAVFSENATAVELCLFDGSDETIETARVRVKERTNGIWHIYLPGLGPGQQYGYRMYGPYDPQAGHRFNPSKLLIDPYAKAISGTIQWNEALFGYELGHPEEDQSFSDTDSAPFIPKSVVIDPRFDWEGDKLPRIPYHRTIIYETHVKGFTKLHPAIPEEIRGTYAAIGHPVTIQYLKELGITAVELMPVHHFVLDKFLADKGLTNFWGYNTIGFFAPDVRYASKGYLGEQVYEFKAMVKELHKAGIEVILDVVYNHTAEGNHLGPTLSFRGIDNYSYYRLTDD
;
A
#
# COMPACT_ATOMS: atom_id res chain seq x y z
N MET A 1 5.18 -4.58 -27.41
CA MET A 1 4.12 -5.58 -27.70
C MET A 1 2.78 -4.83 -27.78
N LYS A 2 1.88 -5.16 -28.71
CA LYS A 2 0.57 -4.47 -28.76
C LYS A 2 -0.31 -5.07 -27.65
N VAL A 3 -0.48 -4.34 -26.55
CA VAL A 3 -1.35 -4.77 -25.44
C VAL A 3 -2.81 -4.60 -25.87
N THR A 4 -3.55 -5.70 -25.96
CA THR A 4 -5.00 -5.65 -26.16
C THR A 4 -5.63 -5.06 -24.90
N SER A 5 -6.50 -4.06 -25.08
CA SER A 5 -7.19 -3.38 -23.99
C SER A 5 -8.66 -3.14 -24.35
N TYR A 6 -9.49 -3.09 -23.33
CA TYR A 6 -10.91 -2.76 -23.40
C TYR A 6 -11.23 -1.59 -22.47
N PRO A 7 -12.38 -0.94 -22.61
CA PRO A 7 -12.73 0.23 -21.80
C PRO A 7 -12.66 0.01 -20.29
N GLY A 8 -13.06 -1.17 -19.81
CA GLY A 8 -13.20 -1.44 -18.39
C GLY A 8 -14.31 -0.60 -17.74
N TYR A 9 -14.26 -0.48 -16.42
CA TYR A 9 -15.27 0.19 -15.62
C TYR A 9 -14.63 1.14 -14.60
N PRO A 10 -15.27 2.27 -14.27
CA PRO A 10 -14.77 3.22 -13.27
C PRO A 10 -14.85 2.69 -11.84
N PHE A 11 -15.60 1.61 -11.59
CA PHE A 11 -15.74 1.00 -10.27
C PHE A 11 -15.66 -0.52 -10.32
N PRO A 12 -15.18 -1.17 -9.24
CA PRO A 12 -14.55 -0.54 -8.08
C PRO A 12 -13.18 0.06 -8.40
N LEU A 13 -12.71 0.99 -7.55
CA LEU A 13 -11.38 1.60 -7.68
C LEU A 13 -10.25 0.58 -7.42
N GLY A 14 -9.07 0.90 -7.93
CA GLY A 14 -7.87 0.06 -7.92
C GLY A 14 -7.89 -1.03 -8.99
N ALA A 15 -6.93 -1.96 -8.88
CA ALA A 15 -6.88 -3.16 -9.70
C ALA A 15 -7.77 -4.29 -9.13
N ASN A 16 -8.62 -4.85 -9.99
CA ASN A 16 -9.58 -5.88 -9.63
C ASN A 16 -9.57 -7.00 -10.68
N TRP A 17 -9.15 -8.19 -10.27
CA TRP A 17 -9.11 -9.38 -11.11
C TRP A 17 -10.43 -10.15 -11.05
N ASP A 18 -10.94 -10.58 -12.20
CA ASP A 18 -12.25 -11.23 -12.35
C ASP A 18 -12.17 -12.71 -12.79
N GLY A 19 -10.96 -13.26 -12.92
CA GLY A 19 -10.73 -14.60 -13.46
C GLY A 19 -10.25 -14.63 -14.91
N GLN A 20 -10.49 -13.57 -15.68
CA GLN A 20 -10.16 -13.48 -17.11
C GLN A 20 -9.19 -12.34 -17.42
N GLY A 21 -9.15 -11.31 -16.58
CA GLY A 21 -8.28 -10.16 -16.73
C GLY A 21 -8.39 -9.23 -15.53
N VAL A 22 -7.83 -8.03 -15.68
CA VAL A 22 -7.79 -7.04 -14.60
C VAL A 22 -8.41 -5.74 -15.07
N ASN A 23 -9.39 -5.26 -14.30
CA ASN A 23 -9.92 -3.91 -14.39
C ASN A 23 -9.09 -2.98 -13.51
N PHE A 24 -8.51 -1.94 -14.08
CA PHE A 24 -7.79 -0.88 -13.37
C PHE A 24 -8.66 0.38 -13.38
N ALA A 25 -8.81 1.02 -12.22
CA ALA A 25 -9.52 2.28 -12.09
C ALA A 25 -8.82 3.19 -11.05
N VAL A 26 -8.45 4.41 -11.45
CA VAL A 26 -7.76 5.37 -10.58
C VAL A 26 -8.41 6.75 -10.69
N PHE A 27 -8.66 7.38 -9.54
CA PHE A 27 -9.18 8.75 -9.49
C PHE A 27 -8.07 9.77 -9.76
N SER A 28 -8.34 10.71 -10.67
CA SER A 28 -7.60 11.96 -10.83
C SER A 28 -8.45 12.97 -11.63
N GLU A 29 -8.77 14.08 -11.00
CA GLU A 29 -9.54 15.19 -11.58
C GLU A 29 -8.66 16.08 -12.46
N ASN A 30 -7.40 16.29 -12.04
CA ASN A 30 -6.51 17.26 -12.67
C ASN A 30 -5.49 16.65 -13.65
N ALA A 31 -5.38 15.32 -13.73
CA ALA A 31 -4.53 14.69 -14.73
C ALA A 31 -5.02 15.00 -16.15
N THR A 32 -4.07 15.29 -17.04
CA THR A 32 -4.27 15.41 -18.49
C THR A 32 -4.03 14.09 -19.20
N ALA A 33 -3.30 13.17 -18.55
CA ALA A 33 -3.15 11.80 -19.01
C ALA A 33 -2.72 10.82 -17.92
N VAL A 34 -3.01 9.55 -18.17
CA VAL A 34 -2.61 8.43 -17.31
C VAL A 34 -1.98 7.33 -18.15
N GLU A 35 -0.84 6.83 -17.68
CA GLU A 35 -0.19 5.64 -18.20
C GLU A 35 -0.11 4.58 -17.09
N LEU A 36 -0.61 3.39 -17.39
CA LEU A 36 -0.45 2.20 -16.57
C LEU A 36 0.85 1.49 -16.99
N CYS A 37 1.79 1.39 -16.06
CA CYS A 37 3.06 0.67 -16.24
C CYS A 37 2.92 -0.74 -15.67
N LEU A 38 3.26 -1.75 -16.47
CA LEU A 38 3.30 -3.17 -16.06
C LEU A 38 4.75 -3.62 -15.96
N PHE A 39 5.04 -4.42 -14.94
CA PHE A 39 6.39 -4.93 -14.67
C PHE A 39 6.44 -6.44 -14.83
N ASP A 40 7.63 -6.97 -15.12
CA ASP A 40 7.87 -8.41 -15.21
C ASP A 40 7.77 -9.06 -13.83
N GLY A 41 7.03 -10.18 -13.72
CA GLY A 41 6.85 -10.86 -12.43
C GLY A 41 8.10 -11.61 -11.94
N SER A 42 9.10 -11.82 -12.79
CA SER A 42 10.39 -12.41 -12.44
C SER A 42 11.46 -11.36 -12.10
N ASP A 43 11.29 -10.13 -12.57
CA ASP A 43 12.16 -9.00 -12.29
C ASP A 43 11.38 -7.67 -12.32
N GLU A 44 11.07 -7.15 -11.13
CA GLU A 44 10.28 -5.92 -10.97
C GLU A 44 10.99 -4.65 -11.48
N THR A 45 12.27 -4.75 -11.87
CA THR A 45 13.02 -3.64 -12.48
C THR A 45 12.72 -3.50 -13.98
N ILE A 46 12.12 -4.51 -14.61
CA ILE A 46 11.84 -4.54 -16.04
C ILE A 46 10.40 -4.10 -16.28
N GLU A 47 10.21 -2.89 -16.83
CA GLU A 47 8.92 -2.42 -17.34
C GLU A 47 8.61 -3.17 -18.66
N THR A 48 7.62 -4.06 -18.64
CA THR A 48 7.25 -4.90 -19.79
C THR A 48 6.28 -4.21 -20.74
N ALA A 49 5.47 -3.29 -20.22
CA ALA A 49 4.55 -2.51 -21.01
C ALA A 49 4.17 -1.20 -20.33
N ARG A 50 3.88 -0.20 -21.16
CA ARG A 50 3.25 1.05 -20.77
C ARG A 50 2.00 1.27 -21.60
N VAL A 51 0.86 1.36 -20.94
CA VAL A 51 -0.45 1.41 -21.59
C VAL A 51 -1.14 2.73 -21.26
N ARG A 52 -1.42 3.53 -22.30
CA ARG A 52 -2.20 4.76 -22.17
C ARG A 52 -3.63 4.43 -21.77
N VAL A 53 -4.08 4.97 -20.64
CA VAL A 53 -5.47 4.87 -20.18
C VAL A 53 -6.26 5.99 -20.86
N LYS A 54 -7.29 5.62 -21.64
CA LYS A 54 -8.05 6.57 -22.46
C LYS A 54 -9.44 6.85 -21.93
N GLU A 55 -10.04 5.86 -21.28
CA GLU A 55 -11.39 6.01 -20.78
C GLU A 55 -11.37 6.78 -19.47
N ARG A 56 -12.32 7.71 -19.35
CA ARG A 56 -12.47 8.57 -18.19
C ARG A 56 -13.95 8.82 -17.93
N THR A 57 -14.42 8.47 -16.74
CA THR A 57 -15.79 8.69 -16.29
C THR A 57 -15.76 9.38 -14.93
N ASN A 58 -16.35 10.57 -14.81
CA ASN A 58 -16.44 11.34 -13.55
C ASN A 58 -15.11 11.46 -12.78
N GLY A 59 -14.03 11.85 -13.47
CA GLY A 59 -12.70 11.98 -12.84
C GLY A 59 -11.98 10.65 -12.58
N ILE A 60 -12.55 9.51 -12.96
CA ILE A 60 -11.94 8.19 -12.81
C ILE A 60 -11.44 7.70 -14.16
N TRP A 61 -10.14 7.42 -14.24
CA TRP A 61 -9.48 6.82 -15.39
C TRP A 61 -9.54 5.32 -15.28
N HIS A 62 -9.95 4.62 -16.33
CA HIS A 62 -10.11 3.17 -16.27
C HIS A 62 -9.75 2.44 -17.56
N ILE A 63 -9.34 1.19 -17.40
CA ILE A 63 -8.96 0.29 -18.49
C ILE A 63 -9.11 -1.16 -18.03
N TYR A 64 -9.48 -2.05 -18.95
CA TYR A 64 -9.47 -3.48 -18.70
C TYR A 64 -8.46 -4.20 -19.59
N LEU A 65 -7.60 -5.01 -18.98
CA LEU A 65 -6.55 -5.77 -19.65
C LEU A 65 -6.83 -7.29 -19.51
N PRO A 66 -7.20 -7.98 -20.60
CA PRO A 66 -7.42 -9.43 -20.57
C PRO A 66 -6.10 -10.18 -20.36
N GLY A 67 -6.17 -11.35 -19.73
CA GLY A 67 -5.03 -12.25 -19.54
C GLY A 67 -4.08 -11.88 -18.40
N LEU A 68 -4.23 -10.69 -17.79
CA LEU A 68 -3.52 -10.38 -16.56
C LEU A 68 -4.14 -11.13 -15.37
N GLY A 69 -3.30 -11.47 -14.39
CA GLY A 69 -3.69 -12.22 -13.21
C GLY A 69 -3.07 -11.71 -11.91
N PRO A 70 -3.44 -12.32 -10.76
CA PRO A 70 -2.83 -12.06 -9.48
C PRO A 70 -1.30 -12.20 -9.52
N GLY A 71 -0.60 -11.37 -8.75
CA GLY A 71 0.86 -11.25 -8.76
C GLY A 71 1.39 -10.25 -9.79
N GLN A 72 0.57 -9.79 -10.75
CA GLN A 72 0.99 -8.74 -11.68
C GLN A 72 1.35 -7.46 -10.93
N GLN A 73 2.60 -7.02 -11.09
CA GLN A 73 3.11 -5.78 -10.55
C GLN A 73 2.84 -4.61 -11.51
N TYR A 74 2.42 -3.47 -10.97
CA TYR A 74 2.07 -2.29 -11.76
C TYR A 74 2.31 -0.99 -10.98
N GLY A 75 2.26 0.12 -11.70
CA GLY A 75 2.19 1.47 -11.14
C GLY A 75 1.62 2.45 -12.17
N TYR A 76 1.45 3.71 -11.79
CA TYR A 76 0.97 4.75 -12.69
C TYR A 76 2.02 5.82 -12.96
N ARG A 77 2.01 6.37 -14.18
CA ARG A 77 2.61 7.66 -14.49
C ARG A 77 1.50 8.63 -14.85
N MET A 78 1.48 9.76 -14.15
CA MET A 78 0.40 10.73 -14.22
C MET A 78 0.94 12.02 -14.83
N TYR A 79 0.28 12.49 -15.88
CA TYR A 79 0.62 13.73 -16.56
C TYR A 79 -0.39 14.79 -16.19
N GLY A 80 0.07 16.02 -16.07
CA GLY A 80 -0.74 17.18 -15.72
C GLY A 80 0.14 18.41 -15.56
N PRO A 81 -0.43 19.55 -15.13
CA PRO A 81 0.35 20.74 -14.85
C PRO A 81 1.35 20.49 -13.71
N TYR A 82 2.59 20.98 -13.89
CA TYR A 82 3.53 21.19 -12.80
C TYR A 82 3.56 22.69 -12.50
N ASP A 83 2.72 23.07 -11.54
CA ASP A 83 2.58 24.43 -11.02
C ASP A 83 2.51 24.34 -9.49
N PRO A 84 3.68 24.22 -8.81
CA PRO A 84 3.72 24.05 -7.36
C PRO A 84 3.04 25.18 -6.58
N GLN A 85 3.02 26.40 -7.13
CA GLN A 85 2.36 27.57 -6.52
C GLN A 85 0.84 27.42 -6.54
N ALA A 86 0.27 26.89 -7.62
CA ALA A 86 -1.15 26.52 -7.67
C ALA A 86 -1.46 25.16 -7.02
N GLY A 87 -0.46 24.49 -6.44
CA GLY A 87 -0.61 23.19 -5.81
C GLY A 87 -0.66 22.00 -6.77
N HIS A 88 -0.39 22.19 -8.06
CA HIS A 88 -0.31 21.10 -9.03
C HIS A 88 1.11 20.54 -9.13
N ARG A 89 1.29 19.25 -8.83
CA ARG A 89 2.63 18.62 -8.71
C ARG A 89 2.76 17.36 -9.58
N PHE A 90 2.14 17.35 -10.75
CA PHE A 90 2.22 16.21 -11.66
C PHE A 90 3.63 16.07 -12.24
N ASN A 91 4.24 14.90 -12.08
CA ASN A 91 5.54 14.60 -12.66
C ASN A 91 5.55 13.17 -13.22
N PRO A 92 5.45 12.98 -14.55
CA PRO A 92 5.36 11.66 -15.17
C PRO A 92 6.68 10.87 -15.10
N SER A 93 7.81 11.48 -14.75
CA SER A 93 9.05 10.75 -14.47
C SER A 93 8.97 9.95 -13.17
N LYS A 94 8.01 10.25 -12.30
CA LYS A 94 7.78 9.51 -11.06
C LYS A 94 6.75 8.40 -11.31
N LEU A 95 7.16 7.15 -11.10
CA LEU A 95 6.25 6.03 -11.02
C LEU A 95 5.53 6.09 -9.67
N LEU A 96 4.22 5.89 -9.67
CA LEU A 96 3.35 6.08 -8.50
C LEU A 96 2.66 4.79 -8.10
N ILE A 97 2.51 4.60 -6.79
CA ILE A 97 1.73 3.53 -6.17
C ILE A 97 0.24 3.84 -6.35
N ASP A 98 -0.57 2.83 -6.70
CA ASP A 98 -2.02 2.95 -6.74
C ASP A 98 -2.55 3.19 -5.30
N PRO A 99 -3.30 4.29 -5.04
CA PRO A 99 -3.90 4.57 -3.73
C PRO A 99 -4.83 3.46 -3.23
N TYR A 100 -5.34 2.65 -4.15
CA TYR A 100 -6.26 1.53 -3.92
C TYR A 100 -5.56 0.17 -4.04
N ALA A 101 -4.22 0.15 -4.09
CA ALA A 101 -3.44 -1.08 -4.07
C ALA A 101 -3.78 -1.90 -2.82
N LYS A 102 -4.20 -3.16 -3.03
CA LYS A 102 -4.49 -4.11 -1.96
C LYS A 102 -3.23 -4.83 -1.47
N ALA A 103 -2.14 -4.74 -2.23
CA ALA A 103 -0.80 -5.22 -1.90
C ALA A 103 0.26 -4.34 -2.57
N ILE A 104 1.39 -4.14 -1.90
CA ILE A 104 2.54 -3.37 -2.39
C ILE A 104 3.80 -4.23 -2.21
N SER A 105 4.62 -4.32 -3.26
CA SER A 105 5.80 -5.20 -3.32
C SER A 105 7.03 -4.55 -2.68
N GLY A 106 7.32 -4.93 -1.44
CA GLY A 106 8.51 -4.45 -0.73
C GLY A 106 8.37 -3.03 -0.17
N THR A 107 9.50 -2.41 0.15
CA THR A 107 9.56 -1.06 0.73
C THR A 107 10.31 -0.11 -0.19
N ILE A 108 10.15 1.19 0.02
CA ILE A 108 10.93 2.19 -0.72
C ILE A 108 12.44 1.99 -0.53
N GLN A 109 13.19 2.26 -1.60
CA GLN A 109 14.63 2.38 -1.56
C GLN A 109 14.97 3.86 -1.70
N TRP A 110 15.39 4.51 -0.61
CA TRP A 110 15.61 5.96 -0.63
C TRP A 110 16.61 6.38 -1.71
N ASN A 111 16.14 7.22 -2.62
CA ASN A 111 16.92 7.79 -3.71
C ASN A 111 16.35 9.17 -4.07
N GLU A 112 17.19 10.07 -4.57
CA GLU A 112 16.78 11.42 -4.98
C GLU A 112 15.75 11.39 -6.12
N ALA A 113 15.74 10.33 -6.94
CA ALA A 113 14.75 10.12 -7.98
C ALA A 113 13.30 10.06 -7.47
N LEU A 114 13.08 9.73 -6.18
CA LEU A 114 11.75 9.69 -5.56
C LEU A 114 11.16 11.09 -5.29
N PHE A 115 11.90 12.16 -5.53
CA PHE A 115 11.44 13.53 -5.36
C PHE A 115 11.03 14.12 -6.71
N GLY A 116 9.88 14.81 -6.73
CA GLY A 116 9.33 15.49 -7.92
C GLY A 116 10.17 16.68 -8.39
N TYR A 117 11.08 17.14 -7.55
CA TYR A 117 11.92 18.32 -7.68
C TYR A 117 13.39 17.94 -7.44
N GLU A 118 14.32 18.82 -7.80
CA GLU A 118 15.76 18.59 -7.62
C GLU A 118 16.20 18.90 -6.18
N LEU A 119 16.76 17.91 -5.48
CA LEU A 119 17.24 18.10 -4.12
C LEU A 119 18.41 19.11 -4.09
N GLY A 120 18.30 20.13 -3.23
CA GLY A 120 19.31 21.17 -3.08
C GLY A 120 19.27 22.27 -4.15
N HIS A 121 18.28 22.25 -5.06
CA HIS A 121 18.08 23.33 -6.02
C HIS A 121 17.70 24.64 -5.31
N PRO A 122 18.20 25.82 -5.77
CA PRO A 122 17.89 27.10 -5.13
C PRO A 122 16.40 27.46 -5.06
N GLU A 123 15.62 26.98 -6.03
CA GLU A 123 14.16 27.15 -6.08
C GLU A 123 13.39 26.01 -5.37
N GLU A 124 14.10 25.12 -4.68
CA GLU A 124 13.56 24.02 -3.88
C GLU A 124 12.49 23.20 -4.63
N ASP A 125 11.27 23.09 -4.08
CA ASP A 125 10.17 22.29 -4.63
C ASP A 125 9.50 22.92 -5.86
N GLN A 126 9.90 24.13 -6.25
CA GLN A 126 9.48 24.75 -7.52
C GLN A 126 10.27 24.19 -8.70
N SER A 127 11.46 23.63 -8.46
CA SER A 127 12.22 22.92 -9.49
C SER A 127 11.52 21.65 -9.94
N PHE A 128 11.94 21.10 -11.09
CA PHE A 128 11.37 19.89 -11.68
C PHE A 128 12.46 18.86 -11.90
N SER A 129 12.32 17.66 -11.31
CA SER A 129 13.24 16.54 -11.55
C SER A 129 12.67 15.59 -12.61
N ASP A 130 13.40 15.39 -13.71
CA ASP A 130 13.02 14.45 -14.78
C ASP A 130 13.55 13.01 -14.56
N THR A 131 14.28 12.76 -13.47
CA THR A 131 14.86 11.44 -13.13
C THR A 131 13.78 10.39 -12.89
N ASP A 132 13.92 9.22 -13.52
CA ASP A 132 13.00 8.09 -13.35
C ASP A 132 13.07 7.46 -11.96
N SER A 133 11.93 7.35 -11.28
CA SER A 133 11.82 6.76 -9.93
C SER A 133 11.50 5.25 -9.92
N ALA A 134 11.17 4.65 -11.07
CA ALA A 134 10.72 3.25 -11.15
C ALA A 134 11.64 2.21 -10.47
N PRO A 135 12.99 2.33 -10.53
CA PRO A 135 13.88 1.38 -9.85
C PRO A 135 13.82 1.41 -8.32
N PHE A 136 13.32 2.50 -7.74
CA PHE A 136 13.44 2.79 -6.30
C PHE A 136 12.11 2.72 -5.53
N ILE A 137 10.99 2.73 -6.25
CA ILE A 137 9.64 2.66 -5.65
C ILE A 137 9.11 1.22 -5.70
N PRO A 138 8.46 0.72 -4.63
CA PRO A 138 7.77 -0.57 -4.67
C PRO A 138 6.60 -0.52 -5.65
N LYS A 139 6.20 -1.67 -6.18
CA LYS A 139 5.11 -1.76 -7.17
C LYS A 139 3.80 -2.09 -6.47
N SER A 140 2.70 -1.61 -7.02
CA SER A 140 1.37 -2.09 -6.65
C SER A 140 1.18 -3.50 -7.20
N VAL A 141 0.43 -4.34 -6.50
CA VAL A 141 0.24 -5.74 -6.90
C VAL A 141 -1.24 -6.08 -7.05
N VAL A 142 -1.59 -6.70 -8.17
CA VAL A 142 -2.92 -7.30 -8.36
C VAL A 142 -3.03 -8.53 -7.47
N ILE A 143 -4.10 -8.62 -6.67
CA ILE A 143 -4.32 -9.78 -5.78
C ILE A 143 -5.48 -10.65 -6.26
N ASP A 144 -5.49 -11.90 -5.82
CA ASP A 144 -6.71 -12.71 -5.78
C ASP A 144 -7.51 -12.34 -4.52
N PRO A 145 -8.74 -11.80 -4.65
CA PRO A 145 -9.53 -11.47 -3.48
C PRO A 145 -10.07 -12.71 -2.75
N ARG A 146 -10.13 -13.86 -3.42
CA ARG A 146 -10.74 -15.10 -2.89
C ARG A 146 -9.93 -15.62 -1.71
N PHE A 147 -10.64 -16.06 -0.68
CA PHE A 147 -10.07 -16.64 0.53
C PHE A 147 -11.12 -17.51 1.21
N ASP A 148 -10.76 -18.72 1.63
CA ASP A 148 -11.66 -19.59 2.38
C ASP A 148 -11.64 -19.21 3.88
N TRP A 149 -12.72 -18.58 4.31
CA TRP A 149 -12.94 -18.18 5.68
C TRP A 149 -13.39 -19.34 6.59
N GLU A 150 -13.62 -20.55 6.06
CA GLU A 150 -14.03 -21.74 6.84
C GLU A 150 -15.27 -21.49 7.73
N GLY A 151 -16.20 -20.67 7.24
CA GLY A 151 -17.42 -20.32 7.96
C GLY A 151 -17.22 -19.31 9.10
N ASP A 152 -16.12 -18.54 9.09
CA ASP A 152 -15.85 -17.47 10.04
C ASP A 152 -17.06 -16.57 10.32
N LYS A 153 -17.19 -16.15 11.58
CA LYS A 153 -18.22 -15.21 12.03
C LYS A 153 -17.59 -14.21 12.97
N LEU A 154 -18.02 -12.95 12.82
CA LEU A 154 -17.64 -11.88 13.72
C LEU A 154 -17.96 -12.27 15.19
N PRO A 155 -16.98 -12.22 16.12
CA PRO A 155 -17.21 -12.56 17.52
C PRO A 155 -18.30 -11.72 18.20
N ARG A 156 -18.41 -10.43 17.85
CA ARG A 156 -19.43 -9.48 18.34
C ARG A 156 -19.52 -9.43 19.86
N ILE A 157 -18.37 -9.28 20.52
CA ILE A 157 -18.29 -9.13 21.97
C ILE A 157 -18.93 -7.77 22.32
N PRO A 158 -19.94 -7.74 23.23
CA PRO A 158 -20.53 -6.47 23.65
C PRO A 158 -19.47 -5.58 24.31
N TYR A 159 -19.44 -4.29 23.97
CA TYR A 159 -18.43 -3.32 24.45
C TYR A 159 -18.21 -3.34 25.97
N HIS A 160 -19.26 -3.51 26.78
CA HIS A 160 -19.14 -3.56 28.25
C HIS A 160 -18.42 -4.82 28.79
N ARG A 161 -18.16 -5.80 27.92
CA ARG A 161 -17.37 -7.02 28.20
C ARG A 161 -16.01 -6.99 27.53
N THR A 162 -15.71 -5.96 26.74
CA THR A 162 -14.49 -5.89 25.96
C THR A 162 -13.30 -5.57 26.85
N ILE A 163 -12.23 -6.33 26.68
CA ILE A 163 -10.90 -6.07 27.23
C ILE A 163 -9.93 -5.99 26.04
N ILE A 164 -9.43 -4.79 25.79
CA ILE A 164 -8.54 -4.50 24.66
C ILE A 164 -7.09 -4.77 25.08
N TYR A 165 -6.36 -5.43 24.20
CA TYR A 165 -4.92 -5.65 24.31
C TYR A 165 -4.21 -5.01 23.11
N GLU A 166 -3.66 -3.81 23.31
CA GLU A 166 -2.84 -3.14 22.31
C GLU A 166 -1.53 -3.90 22.12
N THR A 167 -1.16 -4.19 20.88
CA THR A 167 0.09 -4.89 20.59
C THR A 167 0.69 -4.53 19.24
N HIS A 168 2.02 -4.65 19.16
CA HIS A 168 2.78 -4.45 17.94
C HIS A 168 3.05 -5.79 17.26
N VAL A 169 2.69 -5.94 15.98
CA VAL A 169 2.83 -7.22 15.23
C VAL A 169 4.22 -7.84 15.35
N LYS A 170 5.25 -7.05 15.01
CA LYS A 170 6.65 -7.47 15.18
C LYS A 170 7.04 -7.72 16.64
N GLY A 171 6.92 -6.70 17.49
CA GLY A 171 7.41 -6.75 18.87
C GLY A 171 6.83 -7.91 19.69
N PHE A 172 5.55 -8.24 19.47
CA PHE A 172 4.84 -9.22 20.27
C PHE A 172 5.45 -10.62 20.24
N THR A 173 5.92 -11.06 19.06
CA THR A 173 6.40 -12.43 18.88
C THR A 173 7.86 -12.52 18.44
N LYS A 174 8.56 -11.40 18.19
CA LYS A 174 9.92 -11.41 17.61
C LYS A 174 10.93 -12.23 18.41
N LEU A 175 10.82 -12.22 19.73
CA LEU A 175 11.73 -12.92 20.65
C LEU A 175 11.08 -14.15 21.31
N HIS A 176 9.90 -14.58 20.86
CA HIS A 176 9.15 -15.65 21.53
C HIS A 176 9.75 -17.02 21.20
N PRO A 177 10.33 -17.77 22.16
CA PRO A 177 11.13 -18.96 21.89
C PRO A 177 10.30 -20.13 21.32
N ALA A 178 9.02 -20.22 21.69
CA ALA A 178 8.12 -21.28 21.21
C ALA A 178 7.46 -20.97 19.84
N ILE A 179 7.73 -19.81 19.25
CA ILE A 179 7.30 -19.50 17.87
C ILE A 179 8.45 -19.89 16.92
N PRO A 180 8.18 -20.61 15.82
CA PRO A 180 9.19 -20.91 14.79
C PRO A 180 9.85 -19.63 14.28
N GLU A 181 11.19 -19.65 14.18
CA GLU A 181 12.00 -18.46 13.93
C GLU A 181 11.60 -17.70 12.67
N GLU A 182 11.23 -18.45 11.62
CA GLU A 182 10.86 -17.96 10.30
C GLU A 182 9.56 -17.13 10.27
N ILE A 183 8.69 -17.26 11.29
CA ILE A 183 7.46 -16.47 11.40
C ILE A 183 7.50 -15.46 12.55
N ARG A 184 8.57 -15.39 13.36
CA ARG A 184 8.63 -14.47 14.50
C ARG A 184 8.50 -13.01 14.08
N GLY A 185 7.52 -12.32 14.67
CA GLY A 185 7.23 -10.91 14.41
C GLY A 185 6.42 -10.66 13.13
N THR A 186 5.59 -11.63 12.73
CA THR A 186 4.75 -11.58 11.53
C THR A 186 3.27 -11.79 11.87
N TYR A 187 2.37 -11.56 10.92
CA TYR A 187 0.95 -11.86 11.07
C TYR A 187 0.71 -13.35 11.37
N ALA A 188 1.44 -14.24 10.70
CA ALA A 188 1.37 -15.69 10.96
C ALA A 188 1.68 -16.04 12.42
N ALA A 189 2.62 -15.34 13.05
CA ALA A 189 2.94 -15.59 14.46
C ALA A 189 1.86 -15.08 15.43
N ILE A 190 1.09 -14.05 15.08
CA ILE A 190 -0.07 -13.64 15.90
C ILE A 190 -1.14 -14.73 15.86
N GLY A 191 -1.43 -15.27 14.68
CA GLY A 191 -2.40 -16.36 14.49
C GLY A 191 -1.90 -17.74 14.94
N HIS A 192 -0.67 -17.85 15.46
CA HIS A 192 -0.09 -19.13 15.86
C HIS A 192 -0.73 -19.67 17.16
N PRO A 193 -0.92 -21.00 17.33
CA PRO A 193 -1.57 -21.58 18.51
C PRO A 193 -0.96 -21.16 19.86
N VAL A 194 0.37 -21.01 19.92
CA VAL A 194 1.07 -20.54 21.13
C VAL A 194 0.62 -19.13 21.52
N THR A 195 0.52 -18.22 20.55
CA THR A 195 0.10 -16.84 20.77
C THR A 195 -1.37 -16.77 21.16
N ILE A 196 -2.23 -17.51 20.45
CA ILE A 196 -3.66 -17.58 20.75
C ILE A 196 -3.89 -18.13 22.15
N GLN A 197 -3.20 -19.21 22.54
CA GLN A 197 -3.31 -19.79 23.87
C GLN A 197 -2.95 -18.77 24.96
N TYR A 198 -1.86 -18.03 24.78
CA TYR A 198 -1.48 -16.94 25.70
C TYR A 198 -2.57 -15.87 25.82
N LEU A 199 -3.11 -15.38 24.70
CA LEU A 199 -4.17 -14.36 24.70
C LEU A 199 -5.44 -14.87 25.41
N LYS A 200 -5.79 -16.15 25.21
CA LYS A 200 -6.92 -16.79 25.89
C LYS A 200 -6.72 -16.93 27.40
N GLU A 201 -5.52 -17.34 27.82
CA GLU A 201 -5.15 -17.47 29.24
C GLU A 201 -5.11 -16.10 29.94
N LEU A 202 -4.61 -15.07 29.25
CA LEU A 202 -4.63 -13.70 29.75
C LEU A 202 -6.05 -13.16 29.92
N GLY A 203 -7.01 -13.68 29.14
CA GLY A 203 -8.44 -13.36 29.27
C GLY A 203 -8.89 -12.11 28.53
N ILE A 204 -8.11 -11.64 27.55
CA ILE A 204 -8.50 -10.51 26.69
C ILE A 204 -9.60 -10.94 25.72
N THR A 205 -10.31 -9.97 25.14
CA THR A 205 -11.37 -10.25 24.16
C THR A 205 -11.10 -9.64 22.79
N ALA A 206 -10.25 -8.62 22.73
CA ALA A 206 -9.87 -7.95 21.49
C ALA A 206 -8.38 -7.67 21.50
N VAL A 207 -7.73 -7.88 20.36
CA VAL A 207 -6.39 -7.35 20.10
C VAL A 207 -6.52 -6.08 19.28
N GLU A 208 -5.84 -5.03 19.71
CA GLU A 208 -5.71 -3.79 18.95
C GLU A 208 -4.30 -3.76 18.36
N LEU A 209 -4.21 -3.89 17.04
CA LEU A 209 -2.92 -3.88 16.36
C LEU A 209 -2.50 -2.44 16.09
N MET A 210 -1.28 -2.09 16.51
CA MET A 210 -0.58 -0.92 16.00
C MET A 210 -0.55 -0.91 14.45
N PRO A 211 -0.32 0.24 13.79
CA PRO A 211 -0.54 0.40 12.35
C PRO A 211 -0.04 -0.75 11.48
N VAL A 212 -0.98 -1.34 10.73
CA VAL A 212 -0.71 -2.42 9.76
C VAL A 212 -0.90 -1.97 8.33
N HIS A 213 -1.42 -0.77 8.06
CA HIS A 213 -1.41 -0.22 6.71
C HIS A 213 0.03 -0.07 6.23
N HIS A 214 0.28 -0.33 4.94
CA HIS A 214 1.61 -0.24 4.37
C HIS A 214 2.19 1.16 4.55
N PHE A 215 3.34 1.26 5.21
CA PHE A 215 3.92 2.53 5.64
C PHE A 215 5.36 2.69 5.16
N VAL A 216 5.85 3.92 5.22
CA VAL A 216 7.17 4.30 4.72
C VAL A 216 8.12 4.54 5.88
N LEU A 217 9.36 4.07 5.74
CA LEU A 217 10.45 4.47 6.63
C LEU A 217 10.85 5.90 6.32
N ASP A 218 10.68 6.83 7.25
CA ASP A 218 11.10 8.22 7.10
C ASP A 218 12.57 8.36 6.70
N LYS A 219 12.87 9.25 5.74
CA LYS A 219 14.23 9.44 5.24
C LYS A 219 15.21 9.84 6.35
N PHE A 220 14.81 10.74 7.24
CA PHE A 220 15.67 11.20 8.33
C PHE A 220 16.02 10.08 9.34
N LEU A 221 15.17 9.05 9.47
CA LEU A 221 15.48 7.87 10.26
C LEU A 221 16.44 6.96 9.50
N ALA A 222 16.18 6.72 8.22
CA ALA A 222 17.06 5.92 7.36
C ALA A 222 18.50 6.48 7.32
N ASP A 223 18.65 7.80 7.17
CA ASP A 223 19.94 8.50 7.16
C ASP A 223 20.73 8.32 8.48
N LYS A 224 20.04 7.98 9.58
CA LYS A 224 20.62 7.72 10.91
C LYS A 224 20.77 6.23 11.21
N GLY A 225 20.49 5.34 10.26
CA GLY A 225 20.47 3.88 10.48
C GLY A 225 19.35 3.42 11.42
N LEU A 226 18.29 4.23 11.58
CA LEU A 226 17.12 3.92 12.38
C LEU A 226 15.98 3.37 11.50
N THR A 227 14.92 2.87 12.15
CA THR A 227 13.71 2.42 11.48
C THR A 227 12.46 3.03 12.10
N ASN A 228 11.38 3.14 11.33
CA ASN A 228 10.06 3.45 11.84
C ASN A 228 9.47 2.13 12.35
N PHE A 229 9.50 1.95 13.67
CA PHE A 229 9.01 0.73 14.29
C PHE A 229 7.47 0.70 14.29
N TRP A 230 6.85 1.77 14.81
CA TRP A 230 5.40 1.83 15.06
C TRP A 230 4.52 1.87 13.81
N GLY A 231 4.97 2.51 12.73
CA GLY A 231 4.26 2.49 11.45
C GLY A 231 3.21 3.59 11.22
N TYR A 232 3.16 4.62 12.06
CA TYR A 232 2.32 5.81 11.86
C TYR A 232 2.85 6.72 10.74
N ASN A 233 2.99 6.19 9.52
CA ASN A 233 3.46 6.90 8.34
C ASN A 233 2.95 6.24 7.04
N THR A 234 1.63 6.14 6.91
CA THR A 234 0.97 5.30 5.90
C THR A 234 1.09 5.85 4.47
N ILE A 235 1.27 4.96 3.50
CA ILE A 235 1.15 5.24 2.06
C ILE A 235 0.12 4.34 1.36
N GLY A 236 -0.09 3.11 1.83
CA GLY A 236 -1.04 2.15 1.26
C GLY A 236 -2.19 1.85 2.23
N PHE A 237 -3.31 2.57 2.11
CA PHE A 237 -4.47 2.43 3.01
C PHE A 237 -5.26 1.12 2.86
N PHE A 238 -5.02 0.36 1.80
CA PHE A 238 -5.72 -0.91 1.53
C PHE A 238 -4.77 -2.12 1.55
N ALA A 239 -3.47 -1.89 1.74
CA ALA A 239 -2.45 -2.93 1.75
C ALA A 239 -1.94 -3.15 3.17
N PRO A 240 -1.94 -4.39 3.69
CA PRO A 240 -1.19 -4.70 4.90
C PRO A 240 0.31 -4.53 4.66
N ASP A 241 1.05 -4.09 5.68
CA ASP A 241 2.48 -3.84 5.56
C ASP A 241 3.24 -5.14 5.28
N VAL A 242 4.05 -5.10 4.23
CA VAL A 242 4.77 -6.27 3.71
C VAL A 242 5.81 -6.78 4.70
N ARG A 243 6.38 -5.92 5.57
CA ARG A 243 7.42 -6.30 6.52
C ARG A 243 6.91 -7.18 7.65
N TYR A 244 5.60 -7.27 7.81
CA TYR A 244 4.95 -8.12 8.79
C TYR A 244 4.42 -9.42 8.19
N ALA A 245 4.62 -9.67 6.88
CA ALA A 245 4.38 -10.98 6.29
C ALA A 245 5.60 -11.90 6.49
N SER A 246 5.35 -13.17 6.78
CA SER A 246 6.41 -14.18 6.89
C SER A 246 6.90 -14.69 5.54
N LYS A 247 6.07 -14.59 4.51
CA LYS A 247 6.36 -15.10 3.17
C LYS A 247 5.83 -14.16 2.10
N GLY A 248 6.60 -14.03 1.03
CA GLY A 248 6.20 -13.34 -0.19
C GLY A 248 5.96 -11.84 -0.02
N TYR A 249 5.68 -11.19 -1.14
CA TYR A 249 5.39 -9.76 -1.22
C TYR A 249 4.46 -9.42 -2.39
N LEU A 250 3.94 -10.45 -3.07
CA LEU A 250 3.13 -10.35 -4.28
C LEU A 250 1.64 -10.63 -4.01
N GLY A 251 1.21 -10.42 -2.75
CA GLY A 251 -0.16 -10.64 -2.30
C GLY A 251 -0.25 -11.56 -1.08
N GLU A 252 0.82 -12.29 -0.75
CA GLU A 252 0.88 -13.17 0.41
C GLU A 252 0.65 -12.43 1.72
N GLN A 253 1.07 -11.17 1.84
CA GLN A 253 0.77 -10.32 2.99
C GLN A 253 -0.73 -10.17 3.26
N VAL A 254 -1.56 -10.15 2.21
CA VAL A 254 -3.02 -10.09 2.33
C VAL A 254 -3.57 -11.44 2.79
N TYR A 255 -3.07 -12.52 2.21
CA TYR A 255 -3.48 -13.88 2.59
C TYR A 255 -3.13 -14.16 4.06
N GLU A 256 -1.90 -13.86 4.47
CA GLU A 256 -1.41 -14.10 5.82
C GLU A 256 -2.18 -13.26 6.86
N PHE A 257 -2.50 -12.01 6.54
CA PHE A 257 -3.35 -11.18 7.38
C PHE A 257 -4.77 -11.76 7.55
N LYS A 258 -5.40 -12.21 6.45
CA LYS A 258 -6.71 -12.88 6.51
C LYS A 258 -6.66 -14.16 7.35
N ALA A 259 -5.59 -14.95 7.21
CA ALA A 259 -5.39 -16.16 8.00
C ALA A 259 -5.25 -15.86 9.49
N MET A 260 -4.46 -14.85 9.85
CA MET A 260 -4.34 -14.37 11.24
C MET A 260 -5.71 -13.99 11.83
N VAL A 261 -6.50 -13.18 11.11
CA VAL A 261 -7.84 -12.76 11.56
C VAL A 261 -8.76 -13.97 11.74
N LYS A 262 -8.78 -14.89 10.77
CA LYS A 262 -9.57 -16.13 10.84
C LYS A 262 -9.23 -16.95 12.09
N GLU A 263 -7.95 -17.14 12.40
CA GLU A 263 -7.53 -17.92 13.57
C GLU A 263 -7.86 -17.23 14.90
N LEU A 264 -7.72 -15.89 14.96
CA LEU A 264 -8.15 -15.11 16.15
C LEU A 264 -9.67 -15.20 16.36
N HIS A 265 -10.47 -15.08 15.30
CA HIS A 265 -11.93 -15.19 15.38
C HIS A 265 -12.38 -16.59 15.80
N LYS A 266 -11.74 -17.67 15.30
CA LYS A 266 -11.98 -19.05 15.78
C LYS A 266 -11.75 -19.19 17.28
N ALA A 267 -10.81 -18.44 17.84
CA ALA A 267 -10.56 -18.38 19.28
C ALA A 267 -11.52 -17.45 20.05
N GLY A 268 -12.41 -16.74 19.34
CA GLY A 268 -13.33 -15.76 19.90
C GLY A 268 -12.67 -14.44 20.30
N ILE A 269 -11.59 -14.06 19.61
CA ILE A 269 -10.85 -12.81 19.84
C ILE A 269 -11.15 -11.85 18.69
N GLU A 270 -11.59 -10.63 19.01
CA GLU A 270 -11.82 -9.57 18.03
C GLU A 270 -10.50 -8.92 17.59
N VAL A 271 -10.48 -8.38 16.37
CA VAL A 271 -9.33 -7.65 15.82
C VAL A 271 -9.73 -6.21 15.56
N ILE A 272 -9.04 -5.28 16.21
CA ILE A 272 -9.16 -3.84 16.03
C ILE A 272 -7.85 -3.36 15.39
N LEU A 273 -7.97 -2.45 14.42
CA LEU A 273 -6.80 -1.87 13.75
C LEU A 273 -6.67 -0.41 14.14
N ASP A 274 -5.48 -0.03 14.58
CA ASP A 274 -5.09 1.37 14.62
C ASP A 274 -4.91 1.88 13.18
N VAL A 275 -5.61 2.97 12.86
CA VAL A 275 -5.70 3.52 11.49
C VAL A 275 -5.29 4.98 11.45
N VAL A 276 -4.39 5.29 10.52
CA VAL A 276 -3.96 6.65 10.22
C VAL A 276 -4.60 7.08 8.91
N TYR A 277 -5.55 8.01 8.96
CA TYR A 277 -6.16 8.64 7.77
C TYR A 277 -5.92 10.15 7.69
N ASN A 278 -5.29 10.74 8.70
CA ASN A 278 -5.15 12.19 8.84
C ASN A 278 -3.91 12.77 8.13
N HIS A 279 -2.93 11.94 7.76
CA HIS A 279 -1.75 12.31 6.98
C HIS A 279 -1.21 11.12 6.17
N THR A 280 -0.21 11.36 5.34
CA THR A 280 0.49 10.34 4.53
C THR A 280 2.00 10.41 4.71
N ALA A 281 2.69 9.39 4.24
CA ALA A 281 4.15 9.34 4.13
C ALA A 281 4.80 10.33 3.17
N GLU A 282 4.01 11.05 2.36
CA GLU A 282 4.57 12.03 1.44
C GLU A 282 4.91 13.34 2.14
N GLY A 283 4.43 13.58 3.37
CA GLY A 283 4.78 14.76 4.15
C GLY A 283 4.43 16.10 3.46
N ASN A 284 5.25 17.12 3.69
CA ASN A 284 5.07 18.48 3.16
C ASN A 284 5.70 18.65 1.75
N HIS A 285 5.75 19.88 1.22
CA HIS A 285 6.29 20.18 -0.11
C HIS A 285 7.70 19.62 -0.38
N LEU A 286 8.56 19.49 0.63
CA LEU A 286 9.91 18.89 0.53
C LEU A 286 9.95 17.37 0.75
N GLY A 287 8.78 16.72 0.82
CA GLY A 287 8.67 15.28 0.86
C GLY A 287 8.74 14.61 -0.52
N PRO A 288 8.75 13.27 -0.56
CA PRO A 288 8.81 12.51 -1.81
C PRO A 288 7.48 12.57 -2.59
N THR A 289 7.53 12.13 -3.85
CA THR A 289 6.36 11.91 -4.71
C THR A 289 6.21 10.42 -4.99
N LEU A 290 5.32 9.76 -4.25
CA LEU A 290 5.17 8.29 -4.19
C LEU A 290 3.80 7.82 -4.67
N SER A 291 2.73 8.56 -4.39
CA SER A 291 1.36 8.19 -4.74
C SER A 291 0.50 9.46 -4.90
N PHE A 292 -0.21 9.88 -3.85
CA PHE A 292 -1.26 10.90 -3.87
C PHE A 292 -0.81 12.23 -4.48
N ARG A 293 0.41 12.70 -4.16
CA ARG A 293 0.98 13.93 -4.69
C ARG A 293 1.08 13.91 -6.21
N GLY A 294 1.59 12.81 -6.77
CA GLY A 294 1.72 12.68 -8.22
C GLY A 294 0.39 12.37 -8.92
N ILE A 295 -0.58 11.78 -8.21
CA ILE A 295 -1.88 11.39 -8.77
C ILE A 295 -2.84 12.56 -8.86
N ASP A 296 -2.98 13.32 -7.77
CA ASP A 296 -3.78 14.54 -7.73
C ASP A 296 -3.53 15.32 -6.43
N ASN A 297 -2.37 16.00 -6.33
CA ASN A 297 -1.97 16.72 -5.13
C ASN A 297 -3.07 17.64 -4.58
N TYR A 298 -3.71 18.40 -5.47
CA TYR A 298 -4.74 19.38 -5.13
C TYR A 298 -5.99 18.73 -4.52
N SER A 299 -6.35 17.53 -4.99
CA SER A 299 -7.54 16.83 -4.50
C SER A 299 -7.30 16.07 -3.19
N TYR A 300 -6.12 15.48 -3.01
CA TYR A 300 -5.83 14.64 -1.85
C TYR A 300 -5.34 15.41 -0.63
N TYR A 301 -4.62 16.53 -0.82
CA TYR A 301 -4.04 17.28 0.29
C TYR A 301 -4.78 18.59 0.53
N ARG A 302 -4.95 18.92 1.82
CA ARG A 302 -5.38 20.25 2.21
C ARG A 302 -4.21 21.21 2.03
N LEU A 303 -4.31 22.07 1.03
CA LEU A 303 -3.32 23.10 0.74
C LEU A 303 -3.60 24.36 1.58
N THR A 304 -2.53 25.09 1.90
CA THR A 304 -2.62 26.43 2.49
C THR A 304 -2.46 27.45 1.38
N ASP A 305 -3.20 28.55 1.47
CA ASP A 305 -2.89 29.75 0.71
C ASP A 305 -1.66 30.38 1.37
N ASP A 306 -0.54 30.47 0.66
CA ASP A 306 0.61 31.28 1.08
C ASP A 306 0.42 32.75 0.66
#